data_AF-A0A6A4HKQ6-F1
#
_entry.id   AF-A0A6A4HKQ6-F1
#
_cell.length_a   1.000
_cell.length_b   1.000
_cell.length_c   1.000
_cell.angle_alpha   90.00
_cell.angle_beta   90.00
_cell.angle_gamma   90.00
#
_symmetry.space_group_name_H-M   'P 1'
#
loop_
_entity.id
_entity.type
_entity.pdbx_description
1 polymer ?
#
loop_
_entity_poly.entity_id
_entity_poly.type
_entity_poly.pdbx_seq_one_letter_code
_entity_poly.pdbx_strand_id
1 'polypeptide(L)'
;IKKTWTSPIYAFYKGNIEIEYHNEKLHHVFICSARGCGCRVLRNTTTKDAKSTKSLHTHVKKGWGDKTVDAATDLKSLAKAWELVRKHGKLKNSQFTDAFKSTGHDVYSHIPLTQAETQVEFVCWVSESLRPFNIALDQWSNHLMKTGCPECYVPHPSTVTHDTRYLFIKTRKCIAKKLR
;
A
#
# COMPACT_ATOMS: atom_id res chain seq x y z
N ILE A 1 -2.62 -21.68 -26.66
CA ILE A 1 -2.37 -21.94 -25.22
C ILE A 1 -3.01 -20.87 -24.31
N LYS A 2 -2.64 -19.58 -24.43
CA LYS A 2 -3.15 -18.47 -23.57
C LYS A 2 -4.68 -18.31 -23.51
N LYS A 3 -5.42 -18.68 -24.57
CA LYS A 3 -6.89 -18.60 -24.62
C LYS A 3 -7.59 -19.38 -23.49
N THR A 4 -6.94 -20.40 -22.94
CA THR A 4 -7.50 -21.25 -21.86
C THR A 4 -7.25 -20.70 -20.45
N TRP A 5 -6.51 -19.60 -20.34
CA TRP A 5 -6.09 -19.04 -19.06
C TRP A 5 -6.99 -17.88 -18.68
N THR A 6 -8.09 -18.20 -18.02
CA THR A 6 -9.09 -17.21 -17.58
C THR A 6 -8.88 -16.74 -16.14
N SER A 7 -8.08 -17.47 -15.35
CA SER A 7 -7.84 -17.16 -13.94
C SER A 7 -7.09 -15.83 -13.76
N PRO A 8 -7.53 -14.94 -12.84
CA PRO A 8 -6.83 -13.71 -12.51
C PRO A 8 -5.36 -13.89 -12.11
N ILE A 9 -4.97 -15.06 -11.60
CA ILE A 9 -3.62 -15.35 -11.12
C ILE A 9 -2.55 -15.20 -12.20
N TYR A 10 -2.88 -15.41 -13.46
CA TYR A 10 -1.90 -15.25 -14.55
C TYR A 10 -1.47 -13.78 -14.76
N ALA A 11 -2.20 -12.80 -14.19
CA ALA A 11 -1.81 -11.39 -14.25
C ALA A 11 -0.51 -11.07 -13.50
N PHE A 12 -0.14 -11.89 -12.51
CA PHE A 12 1.05 -11.71 -11.68
C PHE A 12 2.34 -12.27 -12.30
N TYR A 13 2.26 -12.73 -13.55
CA TYR A 13 3.36 -13.34 -14.27
C TYR A 13 3.59 -12.60 -15.59
N LYS A 14 4.81 -12.69 -16.11
CA LYS A 14 5.15 -12.13 -17.42
C LYS A 14 4.35 -12.83 -18.50
N GLY A 15 3.96 -12.08 -19.54
CA GLY A 15 3.19 -12.62 -20.66
C GLY A 15 3.98 -13.61 -21.53
N ASN A 16 5.31 -13.60 -21.46
CA ASN A 16 6.17 -14.55 -22.16
C ASN A 16 6.41 -15.75 -21.25
N ILE A 17 6.03 -16.93 -21.73
CA ILE A 17 6.15 -18.19 -21.01
C ILE A 17 7.10 -19.07 -21.77
N GLU A 18 8.03 -19.64 -21.03
CA GLU A 18 9.01 -20.56 -21.56
C GLU A 18 8.46 -21.97 -21.41
N ILE A 19 8.88 -22.85 -22.32
CA ILE A 19 8.52 -24.27 -22.30
C ILE A 19 9.81 -25.02 -21.99
N GLU A 20 9.79 -25.78 -20.90
CA GLU A 20 10.92 -26.61 -20.47
C GLU A 20 10.50 -28.08 -20.40
N TYR A 21 11.45 -28.97 -20.70
CA TYR A 21 11.29 -30.40 -20.53
C TYR A 21 12.05 -30.85 -19.29
N HIS A 22 11.33 -31.41 -18.33
CA HIS A 22 11.93 -32.06 -17.15
C HIS A 22 11.45 -33.51 -17.11
N ASN A 23 12.39 -34.46 -17.09
CA ASN A 23 12.10 -35.90 -17.02
C ASN A 23 11.04 -36.32 -18.07
N GLU A 24 11.24 -35.91 -19.33
CA GLU A 24 10.36 -36.19 -20.48
C GLU A 24 8.93 -35.61 -20.37
N LYS A 25 8.66 -34.79 -19.36
CA LYS A 25 7.39 -34.10 -19.16
C LYS A 25 7.52 -32.64 -19.56
N LEU A 26 6.50 -32.13 -20.24
CA LEU A 26 6.44 -30.73 -20.66
C LEU A 26 5.97 -29.86 -19.48
N HIS A 27 6.71 -28.79 -19.23
CA HIS A 27 6.41 -27.79 -18.22
C HIS A 27 6.28 -26.40 -18.85
N HIS A 28 5.26 -25.65 -18.43
CA HIS A 28 5.20 -24.21 -18.64
C HIS A 28 5.92 -23.50 -17.50
N VAL A 29 6.84 -22.61 -17.83
CA VAL A 29 7.57 -21.79 -16.89
C VAL A 29 6.97 -20.40 -16.82
N PHE A 30 6.44 -20.05 -15.65
CA PHE A 30 5.89 -18.72 -15.38
C PHE A 30 6.91 -17.89 -14.61
N ILE A 31 7.32 -16.77 -15.20
CA ILE A 31 8.26 -15.83 -14.56
C ILE A 31 7.45 -14.78 -13.80
N CYS A 32 7.70 -14.65 -12.50
CA CYS A 32 7.01 -13.68 -11.65
C CYS A 32 7.27 -12.24 -12.16
N SER A 33 6.23 -11.42 -12.21
CA SER A 33 6.33 -10.01 -12.62
C SER A 33 6.69 -9.07 -11.48
N ALA A 34 6.78 -9.55 -10.22
CA ALA A 34 7.15 -8.74 -9.06
C ALA A 34 8.58 -8.20 -9.20
N ARG A 35 8.76 -6.93 -8.83
CA ARG A 35 10.05 -6.26 -8.87
C ARG A 35 11.06 -6.98 -7.97
N GLY A 36 12.16 -7.44 -8.55
CA GLY A 36 13.26 -8.10 -7.82
C GLY A 36 12.99 -9.55 -7.41
N CYS A 37 11.83 -10.13 -7.73
CA CYS A 37 11.55 -11.52 -7.41
C CYS A 37 12.25 -12.48 -8.40
N GLY A 38 11.98 -12.34 -9.70
CA GLY A 38 12.60 -13.16 -10.74
C GLY A 38 12.32 -14.67 -10.68
N CYS A 39 11.54 -15.14 -9.70
CA CYS A 39 11.28 -16.57 -9.52
C CYS A 39 10.55 -17.18 -10.72
N ARG A 40 10.98 -18.39 -11.08
CA ARG A 40 10.41 -19.23 -12.14
C ARG A 40 9.53 -20.29 -11.48
N VAL A 41 8.24 -20.29 -11.80
CA VAL A 41 7.28 -21.27 -11.28
C VAL A 41 6.91 -22.23 -12.40
N LEU A 42 7.25 -23.51 -12.21
CA LEU A 42 6.97 -24.57 -13.17
C LEU A 42 5.55 -25.10 -12.98
N ARG A 43 4.87 -25.33 -14.11
CA ARG A 43 3.60 -26.07 -14.15
C ARG A 43 3.67 -27.20 -15.15
N ASN A 44 3.48 -28.42 -14.67
CA ASN A 44 3.41 -29.61 -15.52
C ASN A 44 2.13 -29.59 -16.37
N THR A 45 2.25 -29.84 -17.68
CA THR A 45 1.10 -29.89 -18.61
C THR A 45 0.69 -31.30 -19.01
N THR A 46 1.45 -32.33 -18.63
CA THR A 46 1.17 -33.72 -19.03
C THR A 46 0.22 -34.43 -18.07
N THR A 47 0.01 -33.90 -16.87
CA THR A 47 -0.86 -34.49 -15.85
C THR A 47 -2.31 -34.03 -15.94
N LYS A 48 -3.24 -34.75 -15.30
CA LYS A 48 -4.67 -34.36 -15.20
C LYS A 48 -4.85 -32.96 -14.59
N ASP A 49 -3.92 -32.55 -13.72
CA ASP A 49 -3.89 -31.23 -13.08
C ASP A 49 -3.20 -30.15 -13.91
N ALA A 50 -3.05 -30.34 -15.23
CA ALA A 50 -2.39 -29.39 -16.14
C ALA A 50 -3.00 -27.96 -16.11
N LYS A 51 -4.25 -27.83 -15.65
CA LYS A 51 -4.96 -26.55 -15.48
C LYS A 51 -4.90 -25.97 -14.07
N SER A 52 -4.33 -26.70 -13.10
CA SER A 52 -4.23 -26.25 -11.72
C SER A 52 -3.36 -24.99 -11.60
N THR A 53 -3.79 -24.08 -10.73
CA THR A 53 -3.11 -22.80 -10.46
C THR A 53 -2.56 -22.73 -9.04
N LYS A 54 -2.62 -23.81 -8.27
CA LYS A 54 -2.26 -23.82 -6.84
C LYS A 54 -0.81 -23.41 -6.60
N SER A 55 0.15 -23.94 -7.36
CA SER A 55 1.57 -23.59 -7.21
C SER A 55 1.84 -22.13 -7.56
N LEU A 56 1.18 -21.61 -8.61
CA LEU A 56 1.26 -20.21 -8.99
C LEU A 56 0.71 -19.33 -7.85
N HIS A 57 -0.48 -19.66 -7.37
CA HIS A 57 -1.16 -18.94 -6.31
C HIS A 57 -0.32 -18.84 -5.02
N THR A 58 0.24 -19.95 -4.54
CA THR A 58 1.09 -19.97 -3.34
C THR A 58 2.33 -19.07 -3.50
N HIS A 59 2.95 -19.08 -4.69
CA HIS A 59 4.08 -18.20 -4.96
C HIS A 59 3.67 -16.72 -4.94
N VAL A 60 2.59 -16.36 -5.65
CA VAL A 60 2.15 -14.97 -5.74
C VAL A 60 1.78 -14.44 -4.36
N LYS A 61 1.13 -15.22 -3.48
CA LYS A 61 0.85 -14.83 -2.09
C LYS A 61 2.10 -14.41 -1.33
N LYS A 62 3.17 -15.20 -1.43
CA LYS A 62 4.47 -14.86 -0.83
C LYS A 62 5.14 -13.65 -1.51
N GLY A 63 5.03 -13.54 -2.84
CA GLY A 63 5.72 -12.53 -3.63
C GLY A 63 5.02 -11.16 -3.71
N TRP A 64 3.71 -11.09 -3.49
CA TRP A 64 2.86 -9.90 -3.68
C TRP A 64 2.01 -9.54 -2.45
N GLY A 65 1.95 -10.44 -1.47
CA GLY A 65 1.11 -10.31 -0.28
C GLY A 65 -0.33 -10.78 -0.50
N ASP A 66 -0.90 -11.41 0.53
CA ASP A 66 -2.23 -12.03 0.46
C ASP A 66 -3.32 -11.06 0.02
N LYS A 67 -3.36 -9.86 0.60
CA LYS A 67 -4.37 -8.84 0.30
C LYS A 67 -4.41 -8.45 -1.18
N THR A 68 -3.25 -8.34 -1.81
CA THR A 68 -3.14 -7.97 -3.23
C THR A 68 -3.65 -9.09 -4.13
N VAL A 69 -3.35 -10.34 -3.75
CA VAL A 69 -3.80 -11.53 -4.48
C VAL A 69 -5.31 -11.69 -4.36
N ASP A 70 -5.84 -11.57 -3.14
CA ASP A 70 -7.26 -11.76 -2.87
C ASP A 70 -8.10 -10.68 -3.60
N ALA A 71 -7.67 -9.40 -3.56
CA ALA A 71 -8.31 -8.31 -4.31
C ALA A 71 -8.32 -8.55 -5.83
N ALA A 72 -7.24 -9.13 -6.38
CA ALA A 72 -7.18 -9.46 -7.80
C ALA A 72 -8.06 -10.67 -8.17
N THR A 73 -8.17 -11.67 -7.30
CA THR A 73 -9.04 -12.82 -7.54
C THR A 73 -10.52 -12.45 -7.45
N ASP A 74 -10.89 -11.51 -6.58
CA ASP A 74 -12.27 -11.02 -6.43
C ASP A 74 -12.81 -10.33 -7.68
N LEU A 75 -11.93 -9.74 -8.49
CA LEU A 75 -12.32 -9.07 -9.74
C LEU A 75 -12.83 -10.06 -10.81
N LYS A 76 -12.61 -11.37 -10.64
CA LYS A 76 -13.04 -12.47 -11.55
C LYS A 76 -12.73 -12.25 -13.04
N SER A 77 -11.81 -11.34 -13.35
CA SER A 77 -11.49 -10.90 -14.71
C SER A 77 -9.99 -10.74 -14.86
N LEU A 78 -9.42 -11.47 -15.82
CA LEU A 78 -7.99 -11.41 -16.12
C LEU A 78 -7.56 -9.99 -16.50
N ALA A 79 -8.29 -9.29 -17.37
CA ALA A 79 -7.92 -7.95 -17.83
C ALA A 79 -7.88 -6.93 -16.68
N LYS A 80 -8.88 -6.97 -15.78
CA LYS A 80 -8.91 -6.09 -14.59
C LYS A 80 -7.77 -6.41 -13.62
N ALA A 81 -7.43 -7.69 -13.45
CA ALA A 81 -6.28 -8.10 -12.65
C ALA A 81 -4.95 -7.61 -13.24
N TRP A 82 -4.77 -7.66 -14.56
CA TRP A 82 -3.60 -7.09 -15.25
C TRP A 82 -3.48 -5.58 -15.03
N GLU A 83 -4.58 -4.85 -15.09
CA GLU A 83 -4.58 -3.41 -14.83
C GLU A 83 -4.18 -3.09 -13.38
N LEU A 84 -4.73 -3.83 -12.42
CA LEU A 84 -4.41 -3.71 -10.99
C LEU A 84 -2.92 -4.03 -10.75
N VAL A 85 -2.42 -5.15 -11.27
CA VAL A 85 -1.03 -5.56 -11.15
C VAL A 85 -0.09 -4.55 -11.81
N ARG A 86 -0.45 -3.97 -12.96
CA ARG A 86 0.37 -2.94 -13.64
C ARG A 86 0.40 -1.62 -12.86
N LYS A 87 -0.73 -1.21 -12.26
CA LYS A 87 -0.84 0.01 -11.46
C LYS A 87 -0.10 -0.12 -10.12
N HIS A 88 -0.24 -1.26 -9.46
CA HIS A 88 0.23 -1.45 -8.08
C HIS A 88 1.53 -2.26 -7.96
N GLY A 89 1.93 -3.02 -8.99
CA GLY A 89 3.14 -3.85 -8.96
C GLY A 89 4.47 -3.13 -9.05
N LYS A 90 4.44 -1.81 -9.19
CA LYS A 90 5.62 -0.94 -9.05
C LYS A 90 5.85 -0.50 -7.61
N LEU A 91 4.84 -0.60 -6.74
CA LEU A 91 5.01 -0.35 -5.31
C LEU A 91 5.69 -1.58 -4.70
N LYS A 92 6.77 -1.37 -3.94
CA LYS A 92 7.32 -2.45 -3.11
C LYS A 92 6.17 -2.91 -2.19
N ASN A 93 5.96 -4.22 -2.00
CA ASN A 93 4.96 -4.74 -1.04
C ASN A 93 5.13 -4.11 0.35
N SER A 94 6.37 -3.75 0.68
CA SER A 94 6.72 -2.99 1.86
C SER A 94 5.96 -1.65 1.89
N GLN A 95 5.92 -0.85 0.82
CA GLN A 95 5.29 0.48 0.86
C GLN A 95 3.78 0.53 1.14
N PHE A 96 2.99 -0.50 0.85
CA PHE A 96 1.52 -0.43 1.07
C PHE A 96 1.09 -1.00 2.42
N THR A 97 1.85 -1.95 3.00
CA THR A 97 1.62 -2.42 4.38
C THR A 97 2.51 -1.73 5.40
N ASP A 98 3.70 -1.24 5.03
CA ASP A 98 4.55 -0.37 5.86
C ASP A 98 3.92 1.02 6.01
N ALA A 99 3.16 1.50 5.02
CA ALA A 99 2.32 2.70 5.20
C ALA A 99 1.30 2.56 6.34
N PHE A 100 1.02 1.33 6.80
CA PHE A 100 0.10 1.04 7.90
C PHE A 100 0.74 0.23 9.03
N LYS A 101 2.07 0.06 9.03
CA LYS A 101 2.82 -0.55 10.13
C LYS A 101 3.95 0.40 10.51
N SER A 102 3.75 1.17 11.57
CA SER A 102 4.87 1.75 12.33
C SER A 102 5.56 0.63 13.12
N THR A 103 6.29 -0.25 12.41
CA THR A 103 7.23 -1.18 13.02
C THR A 103 8.62 -0.56 12.97
N GLY A 104 8.84 0.40 13.85
CA GLY A 104 10.11 1.06 14.10
C GLY A 104 9.95 1.98 15.31
N HIS A 105 11.03 2.21 16.07
CA HIS A 105 11.06 3.35 16.98
C HIS A 105 10.76 4.62 16.17
N ASP A 106 9.96 5.54 16.70
CA ASP A 106 9.67 6.80 16.05
C ASP A 106 10.99 7.51 15.72
N VAL A 107 11.34 7.54 14.43
CA VAL A 107 12.53 8.26 13.95
C VAL A 107 12.11 9.70 13.76
N TYR A 108 12.51 10.56 14.70
CA TYR A 108 12.27 11.99 14.62
C TYR A 108 13.23 12.62 13.61
N SER A 109 12.69 13.41 12.68
CA SER A 109 13.50 14.25 11.81
C SER A 109 14.20 15.33 12.64
N HIS A 110 15.46 15.63 12.32
CA HIS A 110 16.17 16.78 12.86
C HIS A 110 15.84 18.09 12.11
N ILE A 111 15.12 17.98 10.99
CA ILE A 111 14.70 19.14 10.19
C ILE A 111 13.44 19.73 10.82
N PRO A 112 13.42 21.03 11.14
CA PRO A 112 12.23 21.67 11.68
C PRO A 112 11.10 21.64 10.63
N LEU A 113 9.89 21.38 11.10
CA LEU A 113 8.69 21.44 10.27
C LEU A 113 8.47 22.87 9.76
N THR A 114 8.00 22.99 8.53
CA THR A 114 7.47 24.25 8.02
C THR A 114 6.20 24.63 8.76
N GLN A 115 5.83 25.92 8.71
CA GLN A 115 4.60 26.40 9.37
C GLN A 115 3.34 25.63 8.97
N ALA A 116 3.21 25.30 7.67
CA ALA A 116 2.07 24.55 7.15
C ALA A 116 2.07 23.09 7.62
N GLU A 117 3.25 22.45 7.66
CA GLU A 117 3.38 21.09 8.20
C GLU A 117 3.03 21.07 9.69
N THR A 118 3.53 22.03 10.47
CA THR A 118 3.19 22.16 11.89
C THR A 118 1.68 22.32 12.11
N GLN A 119 0.99 23.11 11.28
CA GLN A 119 -0.48 23.24 11.37
C GLN A 119 -1.18 21.90 11.16
N VAL A 120 -0.77 21.13 10.14
CA VAL A 120 -1.36 19.82 9.84
C VAL A 120 -1.08 18.82 10.96
N GLU A 121 0.16 18.72 11.42
CA GLU A 121 0.54 17.84 12.54
C GLU A 121 -0.23 18.17 13.81
N PHE A 122 -0.42 19.46 14.11
CA PHE A 122 -1.21 19.88 15.26
C PHE A 122 -2.68 19.48 15.13
N VAL A 123 -3.26 19.58 13.93
CA VAL A 123 -4.63 19.11 13.67
C VAL A 123 -4.74 17.60 13.84
N CYS A 124 -3.77 16.82 13.32
CA CYS A 124 -3.73 15.37 13.51
C CYS A 124 -3.66 15.02 15.00
N TRP A 125 -2.70 15.61 15.73
CA TRP A 125 -2.53 15.38 17.16
C TRP A 125 -3.80 15.65 17.96
N VAL A 126 -4.43 16.81 17.77
CA VAL A 126 -5.65 17.19 18.49
C VAL A 126 -6.82 16.27 18.15
N SER A 127 -6.97 15.90 16.88
CA SER A 127 -8.07 15.05 16.40
C SER A 127 -7.92 13.61 16.88
N GLU A 128 -6.71 13.05 16.83
CA GLU A 128 -6.43 11.67 17.22
C GLU A 128 -6.45 11.49 18.75
N SER A 129 -5.95 12.49 19.49
CA SER A 129 -5.90 12.44 20.96
C SER A 129 -7.15 13.00 21.64
N LEU A 130 -8.15 13.44 20.86
CA LEU A 130 -9.40 14.07 21.33
C LEU A 130 -9.14 15.21 22.33
N ARG A 131 -8.14 16.05 22.04
CA ARG A 131 -7.75 17.16 22.91
C ARG A 131 -8.57 18.42 22.60
N PRO A 132 -8.74 19.33 23.56
CA PRO A 132 -9.29 20.65 23.26
C PRO A 132 -8.27 21.47 22.45
N PHE A 133 -8.75 22.29 21.50
CA PHE A 133 -7.88 23.16 20.68
C PHE A 133 -7.02 24.12 21.52
N ASN A 134 -7.49 24.48 22.73
CA ASN A 134 -6.76 25.34 23.66
C ASN A 134 -5.45 24.73 24.16
N ILE A 135 -5.17 23.45 23.91
CA ILE A 135 -3.87 22.84 24.22
C ILE A 135 -2.70 23.57 23.52
N ALA A 136 -2.96 24.24 22.39
CA ALA A 136 -1.94 25.04 21.70
C ALA A 136 -1.52 26.30 22.48
N LEU A 137 -2.33 26.75 23.44
CA LEU A 137 -1.99 27.85 24.34
C LEU A 137 -1.50 27.37 25.70
N ASP A 138 -1.49 26.06 25.95
CA ASP A 138 -1.05 25.54 27.24
C ASP A 138 0.42 25.89 27.48
N GLN A 139 0.70 26.49 28.63
CA GLN A 139 2.04 26.99 28.96
C GLN A 139 3.08 25.86 29.01
N TRP A 140 2.70 24.69 29.52
CA TRP A 140 3.61 23.56 29.68
C TRP A 140 3.86 22.87 28.35
N SER A 141 2.81 22.71 27.54
CA SER A 141 2.92 22.24 26.16
C SER A 141 3.84 23.16 25.34
N ASN A 142 3.64 24.48 25.43
CA ASN A 142 4.48 25.44 24.73
C ASN A 142 5.93 25.42 25.22
N HIS A 143 6.14 25.26 26.53
CA HIS A 143 7.47 25.12 27.09
C HIS A 143 8.19 23.89 26.52
N LEU A 144 7.52 22.72 26.52
CA LEU A 144 8.08 21.48 25.96
C LEU A 144 8.38 21.60 24.47
N MET A 145 7.45 22.12 23.67
CA MET A 145 7.62 22.26 22.22
C MET A 145 8.73 23.24 21.85
N LYS A 146 8.98 24.25 22.68
CA LYS A 146 10.02 25.27 22.44
C LYS A 146 11.35 24.96 23.12
N THR A 147 11.42 23.90 23.92
CA THR A 147 12.68 23.49 24.57
C THR A 147 13.66 23.03 23.49
N GLY A 148 14.82 23.69 23.41
CA GLY A 148 15.82 23.45 22.36
C GLY A 148 15.52 24.12 21.01
N CYS A 149 14.35 24.74 20.83
CA CYS A 149 13.96 25.48 19.63
C CYS A 149 12.97 26.62 19.98
N PRO A 150 13.45 27.78 20.46
CA PRO A 150 12.57 28.89 20.86
C PRO A 150 11.75 29.50 19.70
N GLU A 151 12.30 29.43 18.48
CA GLU A 151 11.69 29.94 17.25
C GLU A 151 10.63 29.00 16.67
N CYS A 152 10.46 27.81 17.25
CA CYS A 152 9.49 26.84 16.78
C CYS A 152 8.08 27.44 16.79
N TYR A 153 7.44 27.40 15.62
CA TYR A 153 6.09 27.89 15.42
C TYR A 153 5.10 26.99 16.17
N VAL A 154 4.14 27.59 16.88
CA VAL A 154 2.99 26.89 17.46
C VAL A 154 1.73 27.59 16.95
N PRO A 155 0.76 26.86 16.36
CA PRO A 155 -0.45 27.46 15.83
C PRO A 155 -1.36 27.97 16.95
N HIS A 156 -2.11 29.03 16.67
CA HIS A 156 -3.15 29.50 17.58
C HIS A 156 -4.35 28.52 17.57
N PRO A 157 -5.10 28.32 18.67
CA PRO A 157 -6.27 27.44 18.69
C PRO A 157 -7.31 27.73 17.60
N SER A 158 -7.50 29.01 17.27
CA SER A 158 -8.38 29.43 16.17
C SER A 158 -7.91 28.92 14.81
N THR A 159 -6.60 28.90 14.57
CA THR A 159 -5.99 28.33 13.36
C THR A 159 -6.25 26.83 13.30
N VAL A 160 -5.94 26.11 14.39
CA VAL A 160 -6.20 24.66 14.48
C VAL A 160 -7.67 24.36 14.23
N THR A 161 -8.58 25.10 14.87
CA THR A 161 -10.04 24.94 14.69
C THR A 161 -10.46 25.13 13.24
N HIS A 162 -9.95 26.17 12.58
CA HIS A 162 -10.25 26.46 11.19
C HIS A 162 -9.75 25.34 10.26
N ASP A 163 -8.52 24.89 10.47
CA ASP A 163 -7.89 23.87 9.64
C ASP A 163 -8.53 22.50 9.84
N THR A 164 -8.89 22.14 11.08
CA THR A 164 -9.68 20.93 11.37
C THR A 164 -11.01 20.94 10.62
N ARG A 165 -11.75 22.06 10.65
CA ARG A 165 -13.02 22.19 9.90
C ARG A 165 -12.81 22.06 8.41
N TYR A 166 -11.77 22.70 7.88
CA TYR A 166 -11.44 22.63 6.45
C TYR A 166 -11.11 21.19 6.03
N LEU A 167 -10.25 20.50 6.79
CA LEU A 167 -9.87 19.11 6.54
C LEU A 167 -11.08 18.18 6.64
N PHE A 168 -11.94 18.35 7.64
CA PHE A 168 -13.18 17.57 7.78
C PHE A 168 -14.08 17.70 6.52
N ILE A 169 -14.32 18.92 6.05
CA ILE A 169 -15.14 19.16 4.85
C ILE A 169 -14.49 18.53 3.61
N LYS A 170 -13.18 18.66 3.44
CA LYS A 170 -12.45 18.08 2.29
C LYS A 170 -12.48 16.57 2.31
N THR A 171 -12.21 15.96 3.45
CA THR A 171 -12.26 14.51 3.65
C THR A 171 -13.65 13.98 3.39
N ARG A 172 -14.70 14.62 3.93
CA ARG A 172 -16.10 14.26 3.67
C ARG A 172 -16.43 14.31 2.17
N LYS A 173 -16.03 15.36 1.46
CA LYS A 173 -16.23 15.48 -0.01
C LYS A 173 -15.49 14.38 -0.77
N CYS A 174 -14.26 14.06 -0.38
CA CYS A 174 -13.46 12.99 -0.99
C CYS A 174 -14.12 11.61 -0.81
N ILE A 175 -14.57 11.29 0.40
CA ILE A 175 -15.28 10.04 0.71
C ILE A 175 -16.59 9.97 -0.08
N ALA A 176 -17.39 11.04 -0.10
CA ALA A 176 -18.63 11.09 -0.88
C ALA A 176 -18.40 10.83 -2.37
N LYS A 177 -17.29 11.28 -2.94
CA LYS A 177 -16.92 10.99 -4.34
C LYS A 177 -16.53 9.52 -4.56
N LYS A 178 -15.96 8.86 -3.55
CA LYS A 178 -15.57 7.43 -3.62
C LYS A 178 -16.74 6.47 -3.40
N LEU A 179 -17.80 6.92 -2.74
CA LEU A 179 -19.01 6.13 -2.46
C LEU A 179 -20.09 6.23 -3.56
N ARG A 180 -19.88 7.08 -4.57
CA ARG A 180 -20.71 7.15 -5.79
C ARG A 180 -20.09 6.29 -6.87
#